data_AF-A0A166J979-F1
#
_entry.id   AF-A0A166J979-F1
#
_cell.length_a   1.000
_cell.length_b   1.000
_cell.length_c   1.000
_cell.angle_alpha   90.00
_cell.angle_beta   90.00
_cell.angle_gamma   90.00
#
_symmetry.space_group_name_H-M   'P 1'
#
loop_
_entity.id
_entity.type
_entity.pdbx_description
1 polymer ?
#
loop_
_entity_poly.entity_id
_entity_poly.type
_entity_poly.pdbx_seq_one_letter_code
_entity_poly.pdbx_strand_id
1 'polypeptide(L)'
;MSGVWVFKNGVVRLDNDRATVDYSLVHVPTGEVISSYASLTQILLELGWKPYDNGNSELLQFAKDSGFISLPKNFNKFKGVSKAMVVTNNPGVFKLVQETNEQKETTAAAEDSS
;
A
#
# COMPACT_ATOMS: atom_id res chain seq x y z
N MET A 1 17.16 21.65 3.02
CA MET A 1 16.28 22.79 3.36
C MET A 1 14.87 22.24 3.58
N SER A 2 14.43 22.08 4.83
CA SER A 2 13.12 21.50 5.18
C SER A 2 12.07 22.62 5.29
N GLY A 3 10.99 22.52 4.51
CA GLY A 3 9.94 23.53 4.44
C GLY A 3 8.99 23.44 5.64
N VAL A 4 8.74 24.60 6.27
CA VAL A 4 7.74 24.76 7.34
C VAL A 4 6.46 25.31 6.72
N TRP A 5 5.32 24.68 6.95
CA TRP A 5 4.01 25.21 6.59
C TRP A 5 3.26 25.60 7.86
N VAL A 6 2.72 26.82 7.88
CA VAL A 6 1.98 27.40 9.01
C VAL A 6 0.53 27.60 8.60
N PHE A 7 -0.41 27.11 9.40
CA PHE A 7 -1.80 27.60 9.37
C PHE A 7 -2.23 28.03 10.77
N LYS A 8 -3.16 28.99 10.82
CA LYS A 8 -3.66 29.59 12.07
C LYS A 8 -4.06 28.50 13.06
N ASN A 9 -3.37 28.48 14.20
CA ASN A 9 -3.57 27.68 15.42
C ASN A 9 -2.74 26.38 15.59
N GLY A 10 -1.66 26.17 14.83
CA GLY A 10 -0.69 25.12 15.21
C GLY A 10 0.49 25.01 14.25
N VAL A 11 1.69 24.88 14.80
CA VAL A 11 2.91 24.56 14.03
C VAL A 11 2.94 23.06 13.78
N VAL A 12 2.81 22.64 12.53
CA VAL A 12 3.12 21.26 12.13
C VAL A 12 4.58 21.22 11.69
N ARG A 13 5.39 20.44 12.41
CA ARG A 13 6.74 20.10 11.95
C ARG A 13 6.60 19.02 10.89
N LEU A 14 7.18 19.25 9.72
CA LEU A 14 7.42 18.19 8.75
C LEU A 14 8.65 17.43 9.25
N ASP A 15 8.42 16.49 10.18
CA ASP A 15 9.46 15.54 10.54
C ASP A 15 9.77 14.72 9.29
N ASN A 16 11.01 14.84 8.83
CA ASN A 16 11.57 14.11 7.70
C ASN A 16 11.66 12.59 7.98
N ASP A 17 11.30 12.19 9.20
CA ASP A 17 11.25 10.82 9.71
C ASP A 17 9.80 10.36 9.95
N ARG A 18 8.86 10.71 9.07
CA ARG A 18 7.66 9.89 8.94
C ARG A 18 8.15 8.50 8.54
N ALA A 19 8.32 7.62 9.51
CA ALA A 19 8.12 6.19 9.31
C ALA A 19 6.93 6.11 8.37
N THR A 20 7.17 5.75 7.11
CA THR A 20 6.08 5.52 6.17
C THR A 20 5.29 4.44 6.83
N VAL A 21 4.17 4.81 7.47
CA VAL A 21 3.27 3.86 8.09
C VAL A 21 2.95 2.91 6.98
N ASP A 22 3.52 1.70 7.04
CA ASP A 22 3.26 0.74 5.99
C ASP A 22 1.86 0.23 6.24
N TYR A 23 1.13 0.08 5.15
CA TYR A 23 -0.25 -0.37 5.19
C TYR A 23 -0.30 -1.70 4.47
N SER A 24 -0.81 -2.73 5.12
CA SER A 24 -1.16 -3.96 4.43
C SER A 24 -2.45 -3.75 3.65
N LEU A 25 -2.49 -4.20 2.39
CA LEU A 25 -3.73 -4.27 1.63
C LEU A 25 -4.44 -5.57 2.03
N VAL A 26 -5.68 -5.47 2.51
CA VAL A 26 -6.47 -6.62 2.96
C VAL A 26 -7.69 -6.80 2.07
N HIS A 27 -7.94 -8.02 1.65
CA HIS A 27 -9.17 -8.40 0.97
C HIS A 27 -10.29 -8.55 2.00
N VAL A 28 -11.30 -7.69 1.92
CA VAL A 28 -12.36 -7.59 2.93
C VAL A 28 -13.18 -8.88 3.07
N PRO A 29 -13.61 -9.55 1.97
CA PRO A 29 -14.38 -10.79 2.05
C PRO A 29 -13.67 -11.95 2.76
N THR A 30 -12.35 -12.13 2.53
CA THR A 30 -11.60 -13.25 3.14
C THR A 30 -10.84 -12.85 4.41
N GLY A 31 -10.61 -11.55 4.63
CA GLY A 31 -9.78 -11.05 5.72
C GLY A 31 -8.27 -11.21 5.48
N GLU A 32 -7.86 -11.74 4.33
CA GLU A 32 -6.46 -12.08 4.04
C GLU A 32 -5.67 -10.86 3.54
N VAL A 33 -4.39 -10.82 3.91
CA VAL A 33 -3.44 -9.83 3.42
C VAL A 33 -3.00 -10.18 2.00
N ILE A 34 -3.09 -9.20 1.09
CA ILE A 34 -2.58 -9.31 -0.27
C ILE A 34 -1.06 -9.15 -0.24
N SER A 35 -0.37 -10.26 -0.46
CA SER A 35 1.10 -10.36 -0.38
C SER A 35 1.78 -10.56 -1.74
N SER A 36 1.01 -10.66 -2.84
CA SER A 36 1.56 -10.84 -4.18
C SER A 36 0.65 -10.29 -5.28
N TYR A 37 1.23 -9.95 -6.45
CA TYR A 37 0.43 -9.60 -7.62
C TYR A 37 -0.40 -10.76 -8.16
N ALA A 38 -0.01 -12.02 -7.95
CA ALA A 38 -0.83 -13.15 -8.36
C ALA A 38 -2.20 -13.12 -7.63
N SER A 39 -2.17 -13.00 -6.30
CA SER A 39 -3.39 -12.90 -5.49
C SER A 39 -4.23 -11.66 -5.83
N LEU A 40 -3.59 -10.50 -5.98
CA LEU A 40 -4.30 -9.26 -6.35
C LEU A 40 -4.93 -9.36 -7.74
N THR A 41 -4.18 -9.89 -8.72
CA THR A 41 -4.63 -10.00 -10.11
C THR A 41 -5.83 -10.92 -10.21
N GLN A 42 -5.81 -12.07 -9.53
CA GLN A 42 -6.95 -12.98 -9.53
C GLN A 42 -8.23 -12.28 -9.07
N ILE A 43 -8.19 -11.58 -7.94
CA ILE A 43 -9.36 -10.86 -7.42
C ILE A 43 -9.78 -9.73 -8.38
N LEU A 44 -8.84 -8.97 -8.93
CA LEU A 44 -9.16 -7.92 -9.91
C LEU A 44 -9.83 -8.49 -11.16
N LEU A 45 -9.38 -9.64 -11.66
CA LEU A 45 -10.02 -10.34 -12.79
C LEU A 45 -11.47 -10.74 -12.45
N GLU A 46 -11.71 -11.29 -11.26
CA GLU A 46 -13.05 -11.65 -10.78
C GLU A 46 -13.98 -10.42 -10.66
N LEU A 47 -13.42 -9.25 -10.34
CA LEU A 47 -14.12 -7.96 -10.31
C LEU A 47 -14.31 -7.33 -11.71
N GLY A 48 -13.87 -8.00 -12.78
CA GLY A 48 -14.02 -7.58 -14.16
C GLY A 48 -12.97 -6.60 -14.67
N TRP A 49 -11.85 -6.42 -13.94
CA TRP A 49 -10.69 -5.72 -14.48
C TRP A 49 -9.98 -6.59 -15.52
N LYS A 50 -9.42 -5.97 -16.55
CA LYS A 50 -8.65 -6.65 -17.59
C LYS A 50 -7.21 -6.14 -17.60
N PRO A 51 -6.20 -7.00 -17.78
CA PRO A 51 -4.83 -6.54 -17.97
C PRO A 51 -4.77 -5.57 -19.16
N TYR A 52 -4.06 -4.46 -18.97
CA TYR A 52 -3.87 -3.44 -19.98
C TYR A 52 -2.37 -3.26 -20.21
N ASP A 53 -1.92 -3.51 -21.44
CA ASP A 53 -0.56 -3.24 -21.85
C ASP A 53 -0.50 -1.86 -22.49
N ASN A 54 0.23 -0.94 -21.86
CA ASN A 54 0.47 0.40 -22.37
C ASN A 54 1.88 0.55 -23.00
N GLY A 55 2.58 -0.56 -23.20
CA GLY A 55 3.96 -0.60 -23.68
C GLY A 55 5.00 -0.15 -22.65
N ASN A 56 4.59 0.20 -21.41
CA ASN A 56 5.52 0.55 -20.35
C ASN A 56 5.93 -0.69 -19.55
N SER A 57 7.18 -1.11 -19.72
CA SER A 57 7.72 -2.31 -19.06
C SER A 57 7.79 -2.22 -17.54
N GLU A 58 7.69 -1.02 -16.95
CA GLU A 58 7.80 -0.79 -15.50
C GLU A 58 6.44 -0.82 -14.77
N LEU A 59 5.33 -0.82 -15.51
CA LEU A 59 3.99 -0.76 -14.95
C LEU A 59 3.20 -2.05 -15.21
N LEU A 60 2.36 -2.39 -14.26
CA LEU A 60 1.30 -3.38 -14.38
C LEU A 60 -0.02 -2.62 -14.34
N GLN A 61 -0.74 -2.56 -15.46
CA GLN A 61 -2.00 -1.81 -15.55
C GLN A 61 -3.20 -2.72 -15.76
N PHE A 62 -4.33 -2.26 -15.24
CA PHE A 62 -5.63 -2.89 -15.36
C PHE A 62 -6.65 -1.87 -15.84
N ALA A 63 -7.49 -2.23 -16.79
CA ALA A 63 -8.55 -1.37 -17.32
C ALA A 63 -9.93 -1.98 -17.04
N LYS A 64 -10.91 -1.09 -16.87
CA LYS A 64 -12.34 -1.37 -16.77
C LYS A 64 -13.09 -0.20 -17.42
N ASP A 65 -14.36 -0.36 -17.74
CA ASP A 65 -15.17 0.72 -18.34
C ASP A 65 -15.19 2.00 -17.48
N SER A 66 -15.00 1.84 -16.16
CA SER A 66 -14.95 2.94 -15.19
C SER A 66 -13.57 3.60 -15.02
N GLY A 67 -12.50 3.10 -15.65
CA GLY A 67 -11.16 3.68 -15.53
C GLY A 67 -10.00 2.66 -15.55
N PHE A 68 -8.86 3.04 -14.99
CA PHE A 68 -7.67 2.20 -14.96
C PHE A 68 -6.96 2.22 -13.59
N ILE A 69 -6.29 1.12 -13.26
CA ILE A 69 -5.38 0.97 -12.12
C ILE A 69 -3.98 0.73 -12.67
N SER A 70 -3.04 1.61 -12.36
CA SER A 70 -1.61 1.49 -12.66
C SER A 70 -0.81 1.16 -11.39
N LEU A 71 -0.14 0.02 -11.41
CA LEU A 71 0.68 -0.49 -10.32
C LEU A 71 2.14 -0.61 -10.77
N PRO A 72 3.12 -0.53 -9.87
CA PRO A 72 4.52 -0.80 -10.22
C PRO A 72 4.70 -2.29 -10.49
N LYS A 73 5.43 -2.69 -11.54
CA LYS A 73 5.58 -4.12 -11.87
C LYS A 73 6.28 -4.95 -10.78
N ASN A 74 7.18 -4.33 -10.02
CA ASN A 74 7.80 -4.98 -8.86
C ASN A 74 6.94 -4.79 -7.61
N PHE A 75 6.52 -5.89 -6.99
CA PHE A 75 5.68 -5.87 -5.79
C PHE A 75 6.37 -5.20 -4.59
N ASN A 76 7.70 -5.20 -4.50
CA ASN A 76 8.43 -4.48 -3.44
C ASN A 76 8.27 -2.94 -3.54
N LYS A 77 7.86 -2.44 -4.71
CA LYS A 77 7.53 -1.04 -4.95
C LYS A 77 6.03 -0.76 -4.72
N PHE A 78 5.21 -1.78 -4.46
CA PHE A 78 3.79 -1.66 -4.15
C PHE A 78 3.61 -1.03 -2.77
N LYS A 79 3.47 0.29 -2.73
CA LYS A 79 3.38 1.10 -1.50
C LYS A 79 2.09 1.93 -1.45
N GLY A 80 1.98 2.79 -0.44
CA GLY A 80 0.76 3.52 -0.07
C GLY A 80 -0.06 4.09 -1.24
N VAL A 81 0.56 4.81 -2.19
CA VAL A 81 -0.17 5.38 -3.33
C VAL A 81 -0.82 4.31 -4.22
N SER A 82 -0.08 3.27 -4.59
CA SER A 82 -0.59 2.17 -5.41
C SER A 82 -1.64 1.34 -4.66
N LYS A 83 -1.42 1.10 -3.35
CA LYS A 83 -2.39 0.41 -2.49
C LYS A 83 -3.70 1.21 -2.37
N ALA A 84 -3.62 2.52 -2.16
CA ALA A 84 -4.77 3.41 -2.10
C ALA A 84 -5.55 3.45 -3.42
N MET A 85 -4.86 3.40 -4.56
CA MET A 85 -5.51 3.37 -5.86
C MET A 85 -6.36 2.10 -6.07
N VAL A 86 -5.89 0.94 -5.59
CA VAL A 86 -6.69 -0.30 -5.60
C VAL A 86 -7.96 -0.14 -4.76
N VAL A 87 -7.86 0.44 -3.56
CA VAL A 87 -9.00 0.64 -2.64
C VAL A 87 -10.02 1.61 -3.23
N THR A 88 -9.57 2.77 -3.73
CA THR A 88 -10.46 3.80 -4.28
C THR A 88 -11.21 3.29 -5.52
N ASN A 89 -10.59 2.44 -6.34
CA ASN A 89 -11.23 1.88 -7.53
C ASN A 89 -12.11 0.64 -7.24
N ASN A 90 -12.05 0.09 -6.02
CA ASN A 90 -12.80 -1.10 -5.62
C ASN A 90 -13.35 -0.94 -4.19
N PRO A 91 -14.25 0.04 -3.98
CA PRO A 91 -14.75 0.36 -2.65
C PRO A 91 -15.47 -0.83 -2.02
N GLY A 92 -15.16 -1.11 -0.75
CA GLY A 92 -15.74 -2.23 0.01
C GLY A 92 -15.10 -3.59 -0.24
N VAL A 93 -14.27 -3.76 -1.27
CA VAL A 93 -13.58 -5.03 -1.56
C VAL A 93 -12.21 -5.10 -0.91
N PHE A 94 -11.50 -3.97 -0.84
CA PHE A 94 -10.20 -3.88 -0.21
C PHE A 94 -10.18 -2.80 0.88
N LYS A 95 -9.30 -2.97 1.86
CA LYS A 95 -8.99 -1.95 2.88
C LYS A 95 -7.50 -1.88 3.16
N LEU A 96 -7.05 -0.73 3.64
CA LEU A 96 -5.70 -0.55 4.17
C LEU A 96 -5.73 -0.75 5.70
N VAL A 97 -4.82 -1.57 6.21
CA VAL A 97 -4.61 -1.77 7.65
C VAL A 97 -3.19 -1.35 7.98
N GLN A 98 -3.02 -0.52 9.01
CA GLN A 98 -1.69 -0.11 9.46
C GLN A 98 -0.93 -1.33 9.98
N GLU A 99 0.31 -1.49 9.54
CA GLU A 99 1.20 -2.50 10.07
C GLU A 99 1.78 -1.98 11.40
N THR A 100 1.14 -2.37 12.51
CA THR A 100 1.65 -2.06 13.85
C THR A 100 2.88 -2.93 14.11
N ASN A 101 4.06 -2.30 14.21
CA ASN A 101 5.31 -2.98 14.57
C ASN A 101 5.28 -3.40 16.07
N GLU A 102 4.43 -4.35 16.45
CA GLU A 102 4.42 -4.94 17.81
C GLU A 102 5.32 -6.18 17.94
N GLN A 103 6.12 -6.52 16.91
CA GLN A 103 6.98 -7.72 16.94
C GLN A 103 8.47 -7.46 16.69
N LYS A 104 8.99 -6.28 17.06
CA LYS A 104 10.44 -6.02 17.03
C LYS A 104 11.12 -5.90 18.40
N GLU A 105 10.38 -6.07 19.49
CA GLU A 105 10.89 -5.83 20.85
C GLU A 105 11.29 -7.10 21.64
N THR A 106 11.06 -8.31 21.10
CA THR A 106 11.35 -9.56 21.81
C THR A 106 12.69 -10.22 21.46
N THR A 107 13.60 -9.50 20.81
CA THR A 107 14.98 -9.99 20.52
C THR A 107 15.99 -8.86 20.70
N ALA A 108 15.97 -8.22 21.87
CA ALA A 108 17.07 -7.34 22.31
C ALA A 108 17.38 -7.50 23.80
N ALA A 109 16.57 -8.24 24.57
CA ALA A 109 16.75 -8.41 26.01
C ALA A 109 17.61 -9.63 26.42
N ALA A 110 18.21 -10.35 25.46
CA ALA A 110 18.95 -11.59 25.75
C ALA A 110 20.48 -11.47 25.69
N GLU A 111 21.05 -10.29 25.42
CA GLU A 111 22.51 -10.15 25.24
C GLU A 111 23.22 -9.30 26.33
N ASP A 112 22.52 -8.80 27.35
CA ASP A 112 23.15 -8.07 28.48
C ASP A 112 23.30 -8.94 29.75
N SER A 113 23.62 -10.21 29.58
CA SER A 113 23.90 -11.12 30.70
C SER A 113 24.94 -12.16 30.29
N SER A 114 26.16 -11.72 30.04
CA SER A 114 27.39 -12.54 30.15
C SER A 114 28.60 -11.66 30.38
#